data_AF-A0A7J6P042-F1
#
_entry.id   AF-A0A7J6P042-F1
#
_cell.length_a   1.000
_cell.length_b   1.000
_cell.length_c   1.000
_cell.angle_alpha   90.00
_cell.angle_beta   90.00
_cell.angle_gamma   90.00
#
_symmetry.space_group_name_H-M   'P 1'
#
loop_
_entity.id
_entity.type
_entity.pdbx_description
1 polymer ?
#
loop_
_entity_poly.entity_id
_entity_poly.type
_entity_poly.pdbx_seq_one_letter_code
_entity_poly.pdbx_strand_id
1 'polypeptide(L)'
;ALEVEARGGKILLKLDGYVYRNFNKTFFGESLTRVLSKFPIHGILHVLPATVPNWASLDEATEIIREMMEILKCLGLDTALRFWPGDWPRMLQQGLGKIADTYFAPLWPSCDPSKPAFDTNAYAEEIIKSSTGAGVDPKALVIT
;
A
#
# COMPACT_ATOMS: atom_id res chain seq x y z
N ALA A 1 16.89 20.49 17.49
CA ALA A 1 17.03 19.63 16.30
C ALA A 1 16.50 20.42 15.11
N LEU A 2 17.10 20.30 13.93
CA LEU A 2 16.53 20.91 12.72
C LEU A 2 15.24 20.15 12.40
N GLU A 3 14.11 20.83 12.60
CA GLU A 3 12.79 20.30 12.29
C GLU A 3 12.66 20.25 10.77
N VAL A 4 12.54 19.05 10.22
CA VAL A 4 12.23 18.89 8.79
C VAL A 4 10.79 19.37 8.63
N GLU A 5 10.55 20.34 7.74
CA GLU A 5 9.20 20.81 7.44
C GLU A 5 8.76 20.31 6.06
N ALA A 6 7.51 19.85 5.96
CA ALA A 6 6.94 19.34 4.72
C ALA A 6 6.58 20.44 3.68
N ARG A 7 6.92 21.72 3.94
CA ARG A 7 6.64 22.89 3.08
C ARG A 7 5.19 22.94 2.55
N GLY A 8 4.22 22.61 3.41
CA GLY A 8 2.79 22.58 3.07
C GLY A 8 2.30 21.29 2.40
N GLY A 9 3.19 20.32 2.15
CA GLY A 9 2.85 18.97 1.69
C GLY A 9 2.70 17.96 2.82
N LYS A 10 2.43 16.70 2.44
CA LYS A 10 2.45 15.54 3.35
C LYS A 10 3.66 14.66 3.03
N ILE A 11 4.29 14.10 4.07
CA ILE A 11 5.40 13.15 3.93
C ILE A 11 4.89 11.76 4.27
N LEU A 12 4.94 10.85 3.30
CA LEU A 12 4.64 9.44 3.50
C LEU A 12 5.95 8.65 3.62
N LEU A 13 6.07 7.83 4.66
CA LEU A 13 7.18 6.88 4.77
C LEU A 13 6.79 5.59 4.04
N LYS A 14 7.63 5.19 3.08
CA LYS A 14 7.43 3.97 2.29
C LYS A 14 7.97 2.76 3.07
N LEU A 15 7.13 1.75 3.26
CA LEU A 15 7.51 0.45 3.78
C LEU A 15 7.44 -0.57 2.63
N ASP A 16 8.58 -1.14 2.25
CA ASP A 16 8.60 -2.25 1.29
C ASP A 16 8.37 -3.58 2.03
N GLY A 17 7.44 -4.38 1.50
CA GLY A 17 6.77 -5.52 2.14
C GLY A 17 7.61 -6.77 2.40
N TYR A 18 8.81 -6.62 2.95
CA TYR A 18 9.60 -7.75 3.47
C TYR A 18 9.27 -8.09 4.95
N VAL A 19 8.21 -7.51 5.52
CA VAL A 19 8.01 -7.39 6.98
C VAL A 19 7.05 -8.44 7.58
N TYR A 20 6.62 -9.45 6.82
CA TYR A 20 5.59 -10.37 7.33
C TYR A 20 6.12 -11.41 8.34
N ARG A 21 7.43 -11.70 8.38
CA ARG A 21 7.95 -12.75 9.28
C ARG A 21 8.10 -12.19 10.68
N ASN A 22 7.36 -12.77 11.64
CA ASN A 22 7.37 -12.34 13.05
C ASN A 22 6.92 -10.88 13.24
N PHE A 23 5.92 -10.42 12.46
CA PHE A 23 5.33 -9.10 12.69
C PHE A 23 4.87 -9.00 14.15
N ASN A 24 5.31 -7.94 14.83
CA ASN A 24 4.95 -7.68 16.22
C ASN A 24 4.30 -6.30 16.29
N LYS A 25 2.98 -6.29 16.49
CA LYS A 25 2.13 -5.09 16.56
C LYS A 25 2.66 -4.07 17.58
N THR A 26 3.06 -4.52 18.77
CA THR A 26 3.59 -3.65 19.83
C THR A 26 4.91 -2.99 19.40
N PHE A 27 5.87 -3.79 18.94
CA PHE A 27 7.17 -3.29 18.52
C PHE A 27 7.07 -2.36 17.31
N PHE A 28 6.18 -2.66 16.37
CA PHE A 28 5.90 -1.81 15.22
C PHE A 28 5.36 -0.44 15.65
N GLY A 29 4.35 -0.41 16.52
CA GLY A 29 3.79 0.82 17.08
C GLY A 29 4.81 1.65 17.85
N GLU A 30 5.59 1.03 18.75
CA GLU A 30 6.65 1.71 19.51
C GLU A 30 7.76 2.27 18.62
N SER A 31 8.12 1.55 17.56
CA SER A 31 9.12 2.00 16.59
C SER A 31 8.61 3.17 15.77
N LEU A 32 7.36 3.14 15.32
CA LEU A 32 6.71 4.25 14.64
C LEU A 32 6.63 5.50 15.52
N THR A 33 6.18 5.39 16.77
CA THR A 33 6.12 6.53 17.70
C THR A 33 7.48 7.22 17.86
N ARG A 34 8.58 6.43 17.89
CA ARG A 34 9.95 6.97 17.93
C ARG A 34 10.39 7.67 16.64
N VAL A 35 9.85 7.28 15.48
CA VAL A 35 10.06 7.97 14.20
C VAL A 35 9.25 9.27 14.17
N LEU A 36 7.97 9.21 14.57
CA LEU A 36 7.07 10.37 14.59
C LEU A 36 7.55 11.48 15.54
N SER A 37 8.27 11.14 16.61
CA SER A 37 8.84 12.15 17.51
C SER A 37 10.04 12.91 16.93
N LYS A 38 10.55 12.49 15.77
CA LYS A 38 11.75 13.06 15.13
C LYS A 38 11.49 13.63 13.74
N PHE A 39 10.47 13.12 13.06
CA PHE A 39 10.21 13.43 11.66
C PHE A 39 8.72 13.76 11.45
N PRO A 40 8.41 14.75 10.59
CA PRO A 40 7.05 15.15 10.25
C PRO A 40 6.35 14.14 9.32
N ILE A 41 6.29 12.86 9.69
CA ILE A 41 5.64 11.83 8.88
C ILE A 41 4.13 11.94 9.07
N HIS A 42 3.41 12.00 7.96
CA HIS A 42 1.95 12.17 7.92
C HIS A 42 1.23 10.85 7.63
N GLY A 43 1.93 9.88 7.06
CA GLY A 43 1.33 8.60 6.71
C GLY A 43 2.34 7.56 6.27
N ILE A 44 1.84 6.37 5.99
CA ILE A 44 2.65 5.23 5.56
C ILE A 44 2.11 4.70 4.23
N LEU A 45 3.02 4.55 3.27
CA LEU A 45 2.78 3.80 2.05
C LEU A 45 3.36 2.39 2.22
N HIS A 46 2.49 1.41 2.44
CA HIS A 46 2.90 0.01 2.48
C HIS A 46 2.81 -0.62 1.09
N VAL A 47 3.92 -1.17 0.61
CA VAL A 47 4.00 -1.81 -0.70
C VAL A 47 3.93 -3.32 -0.52
N LEU A 48 2.89 -3.94 -1.07
CA LEU A 48 2.84 -5.39 -1.10
C LEU A 48 3.90 -5.92 -2.08
N PRO A 49 4.61 -7.00 -1.71
CA PRO A 49 5.50 -7.66 -2.65
C PRO A 49 4.68 -8.24 -3.81
N ALA A 50 5.24 -8.18 -5.02
CA ALA A 50 4.61 -8.72 -6.24
C ALA A 50 4.29 -10.22 -6.16
N THR A 51 4.93 -10.92 -5.22
CA THR A 51 4.67 -12.31 -4.88
C THR A 51 4.58 -12.43 -3.37
N VAL A 52 3.59 -13.16 -2.86
CA VAL A 52 3.64 -13.61 -1.45
C VAL A 52 4.94 -14.36 -1.27
N PRO A 53 5.80 -13.95 -0.34
CA PRO A 53 7.00 -14.72 -0.08
C PRO A 53 6.61 -16.15 0.31
N ASN A 54 7.37 -17.15 -0.15
CA ASN A 54 7.08 -18.58 0.07
C ASN A 54 6.96 -19.01 1.55
N TRP A 55 7.18 -18.10 2.49
CA TRP A 55 7.22 -18.32 3.93
C TRP A 55 5.99 -17.77 4.68
N ALA A 56 5.02 -17.13 4.01
CA ALA A 56 3.75 -16.71 4.60
C ALA A 56 2.59 -17.15 3.70
N SER A 57 1.43 -17.47 4.29
CA SER A 57 0.22 -17.63 3.50
C SER A 57 -0.31 -16.26 3.06
N LEU A 58 -1.13 -16.26 2.01
CA LEU A 58 -1.83 -15.04 1.58
C LEU A 58 -2.71 -14.47 2.72
N ASP A 59 -3.36 -15.34 3.49
CA ASP A 59 -4.22 -14.92 4.62
C ASP A 59 -3.39 -14.30 5.75
N GLU A 60 -2.25 -14.89 6.10
CA GLU A 60 -1.34 -14.35 7.12
C GLU A 60 -0.82 -12.95 6.73
N ALA A 61 -0.41 -12.78 5.47
CA ALA A 61 0.00 -11.48 4.96
C ALA A 61 -1.14 -10.45 5.00
N THR A 62 -2.38 -10.88 4.77
CA THR A 62 -3.58 -10.04 4.80
C THR A 62 -3.88 -9.57 6.21
N GLU A 63 -3.85 -10.46 7.20
CA GLU A 63 -4.08 -10.11 8.60
C GLU A 63 -3.01 -9.15 9.13
N ILE A 64 -1.74 -9.37 8.80
CA ILE A 64 -0.66 -8.43 9.16
C ILE A 64 -0.91 -7.04 8.57
N ILE A 65 -1.38 -6.95 7.32
CA ILE A 65 -1.72 -5.66 6.71
C ILE A 65 -2.86 -4.99 7.48
N ARG A 66 -3.90 -5.73 7.87
CA ARG A 66 -5.02 -5.19 8.67
C ARG A 66 -4.52 -4.65 10.01
N GLU A 67 -3.72 -5.44 10.72
CA GLU A 67 -3.14 -5.01 11.99
C GLU A 67 -2.25 -3.77 11.84
N MET A 68 -1.44 -3.70 10.78
CA MET A 68 -0.66 -2.51 10.46
C MET A 68 -1.58 -1.30 10.24
N MET A 69 -2.60 -1.41 9.40
CA MET A 69 -3.53 -0.30 9.12
C MET A 69 -4.25 0.19 10.38
N GLU A 70 -4.63 -0.71 11.29
CA GLU A 70 -5.21 -0.35 12.58
C GLU A 70 -4.25 0.50 13.43
N ILE A 71 -2.98 0.07 13.55
CA ILE A 71 -1.96 0.80 14.32
C ILE A 71 -1.75 2.20 13.74
N LEU A 72 -1.65 2.29 12.42
CA LEU A 72 -1.47 3.57 11.72
C LEU A 72 -2.63 4.52 11.98
N LYS A 73 -3.88 4.03 11.90
CA LYS A 73 -5.07 4.82 12.25
C LYS A 73 -5.09 5.25 13.70
N CYS A 74 -4.71 4.37 14.64
CA CYS A 74 -4.59 4.72 16.06
C CYS A 74 -3.55 5.82 16.31
N LEU A 75 -2.49 5.88 15.49
CA LEU A 75 -1.46 6.93 15.55
C LEU A 75 -1.87 8.21 14.78
N GLY A 76 -3.07 8.25 14.20
CA GLY A 76 -3.54 9.40 13.41
C GLY A 76 -2.81 9.61 12.08
N LEU A 77 -2.21 8.54 11.55
CA LEU A 77 -1.48 8.56 10.28
C LEU A 77 -2.38 8.22 9.10
N ASP A 78 -2.15 8.89 7.96
CA ASP A 78 -2.75 8.50 6.69
C ASP A 78 -2.26 7.10 6.29
N THR A 79 -3.18 6.28 5.81
CA THR A 79 -2.90 4.91 5.39
C THR A 79 -2.90 4.79 3.87
N ALA A 80 -1.81 4.26 3.31
CA ALA A 80 -1.72 4.02 1.88
C ALA A 80 -1.18 2.62 1.55
N LEU A 81 -1.73 2.03 0.50
CA LEU A 81 -1.32 0.71 0.02
C LEU A 81 -0.96 0.76 -1.46
N ARG A 82 0.15 0.12 -1.85
CA ARG A 82 0.50 -0.10 -3.25
C ARG A 82 0.33 -1.56 -3.63
N PHE A 83 -0.32 -1.80 -4.76
CA PHE A 83 -0.54 -3.13 -5.32
C PHE A 83 -0.08 -3.19 -6.77
N TRP A 84 0.34 -4.36 -7.23
CA TRP A 84 0.63 -4.57 -8.64
C TRP A 84 -0.67 -4.88 -9.40
N PRO A 85 -0.73 -4.60 -10.72
CA PRO A 85 -1.91 -4.91 -11.52
C PRO A 85 -2.41 -6.36 -11.39
N GLY A 86 -1.50 -7.33 -11.23
CA GLY A 86 -1.87 -8.74 -11.02
C GLY A 86 -2.51 -9.06 -9.66
N ASP A 87 -2.39 -8.17 -8.66
CA ASP A 87 -2.83 -8.44 -7.29
C ASP A 87 -4.29 -8.02 -7.03
N TRP A 88 -4.95 -7.29 -7.94
CA TRP A 88 -6.31 -6.80 -7.73
C TRP A 88 -7.36 -7.91 -7.48
N PRO A 89 -7.37 -9.05 -8.21
CA PRO A 89 -8.30 -10.14 -7.90
C PRO A 89 -8.09 -10.69 -6.49
N ARG A 90 -6.83 -10.77 -6.05
CA ARG A 90 -6.47 -11.20 -4.71
C ARG A 90 -6.92 -10.20 -3.64
N MET A 91 -6.84 -8.90 -3.91
CA MET A 91 -7.40 -7.88 -3.01
C MET A 91 -8.90 -8.01 -2.83
N LEU A 92 -9.64 -8.27 -3.91
CA LEU A 92 -11.07 -8.48 -3.87
C LEU A 92 -11.40 -9.66 -2.95
N GLN A 93 -10.74 -10.80 -3.18
CA GLN A 93 -10.93 -12.01 -2.38
C GLN A 93 -10.71 -11.76 -0.89
N GLN A 94 -9.72 -10.92 -0.56
CA GLN A 94 -9.31 -10.66 0.81
C GLN A 94 -9.96 -9.42 1.43
N GLY A 95 -10.80 -8.70 0.70
CA GLY A 95 -11.46 -7.48 1.19
C GLY A 95 -10.49 -6.35 1.56
N LEU A 96 -9.38 -6.19 0.83
CA LEU A 96 -8.35 -5.17 1.08
C LEU A 96 -8.65 -3.82 0.39
N GLY A 97 -9.65 -3.73 -0.49
CA GLY A 97 -10.00 -2.50 -1.21
C GLY A 97 -10.61 -1.38 -0.38
N LYS A 98 -10.84 -1.58 0.93
CA LYS A 98 -11.53 -0.62 1.81
C LYS A 98 -10.80 -0.29 3.12
N ILE A 99 -9.57 -0.73 3.28
CA ILE A 99 -8.83 -0.61 4.55
C ILE A 99 -7.89 0.58 4.62
N ALA A 100 -7.49 1.15 3.48
CA ALA A 100 -6.57 2.28 3.38
C ALA A 100 -7.28 3.53 2.84
N ASP A 101 -6.72 4.70 3.16
CA ASP A 101 -7.22 6.00 2.69
C ASP A 101 -6.80 6.28 1.24
N THR A 102 -5.68 5.70 0.80
CA THR A 102 -5.17 5.88 -0.56
C THR A 102 -4.60 4.57 -1.11
N TYR A 103 -4.86 4.32 -2.39
CA TYR A 103 -4.40 3.15 -3.12
C TYR A 103 -3.50 3.59 -4.28
N PHE A 104 -2.28 3.09 -4.31
CA PHE A 104 -1.30 3.35 -5.34
C PHE A 104 -1.25 2.19 -6.32
N ALA A 105 -1.45 2.49 -7.60
CA ALA A 105 -1.46 1.51 -8.68
C ALA A 105 -0.39 1.89 -9.71
N PRO A 106 0.71 1.13 -9.83
CA PRO A 106 1.72 1.43 -10.81
C PRO A 106 1.21 1.14 -12.21
N LEU A 107 1.33 2.14 -13.10
CA LEU A 107 1.18 2.01 -14.54
C LEU A 107 2.42 1.26 -15.08
N TRP A 108 2.46 -0.04 -14.85
CA TRP A 108 3.62 -0.85 -15.15
C TRP A 108 3.34 -1.85 -16.29
N PRO A 109 3.83 -1.59 -17.51
CA PRO A 109 3.52 -2.43 -18.65
C PRO A 109 4.36 -3.69 -18.77
N SER A 110 5.45 -3.81 -18.00
CA SER A 110 6.47 -4.84 -18.26
C SER A 110 6.06 -6.27 -17.88
N CYS A 111 4.82 -6.50 -17.45
CA CYS A 111 4.36 -7.80 -16.98
C CYS A 111 3.47 -8.54 -17.99
N ASP A 112 3.14 -7.93 -19.14
CA ASP A 112 2.30 -8.57 -20.15
C ASP A 112 3.01 -8.68 -21.50
N PRO A 113 3.75 -9.77 -21.76
CA PRO A 113 4.44 -10.00 -23.03
C PRO A 113 3.47 -10.26 -24.19
N SER A 114 2.16 -10.39 -23.93
CA SER A 114 1.15 -10.59 -24.98
C SER A 114 0.66 -9.29 -25.63
N LYS A 115 0.99 -8.13 -25.04
CA LYS A 115 0.61 -6.83 -25.61
C LYS A 115 1.75 -6.29 -26.51
N PRO A 116 1.51 -6.13 -27.82
CA PRO A 116 2.55 -5.84 -28.80
C PRO A 116 3.09 -4.38 -28.74
N ALA A 117 2.42 -3.49 -28.00
CA ALA A 117 2.84 -2.12 -27.78
C ALA A 117 2.37 -1.59 -26.42
N PHE A 118 3.12 -0.64 -25.86
CA PHE A 118 2.72 0.08 -24.66
C PHE A 118 1.58 1.06 -24.99
N ASP A 119 0.39 0.83 -24.44
CA ASP A 119 -0.77 1.73 -24.55
C ASP A 119 -1.18 2.22 -23.15
N THR A 120 -0.72 3.42 -22.80
CA THR A 120 -1.00 4.07 -21.50
C THR A 120 -2.50 4.14 -21.18
N ASN A 121 -3.34 4.42 -22.16
CA ASN A 121 -4.78 4.57 -21.93
C ASN A 121 -5.41 3.22 -21.60
N ALA A 122 -5.09 2.19 -22.39
CA ALA A 122 -5.59 0.85 -22.14
C ALA A 122 -5.16 0.29 -20.78
N TYR A 123 -3.91 0.55 -20.34
CA TYR A 123 -3.44 0.14 -19.02
C TYR A 123 -4.10 0.93 -17.89
N ALA A 124 -4.30 2.24 -18.05
CA ALA A 124 -4.98 3.06 -17.06
C ALA A 124 -6.44 2.61 -16.87
N GLU A 125 -7.15 2.33 -17.97
CA GLU A 125 -8.52 1.79 -17.94
C GLU A 125 -8.58 0.44 -17.22
N GLU A 126 -7.64 -0.46 -17.53
CA GLU A 126 -7.54 -1.78 -16.89
C GLU A 126 -7.30 -1.66 -15.38
N ILE A 127 -6.38 -0.79 -14.96
CA ILE A 127 -6.11 -0.51 -13.55
C ILE A 127 -7.35 0.00 -12.84
N ILE A 128 -8.00 1.04 -13.39
CA ILE A 128 -9.19 1.65 -12.78
C ILE A 128 -10.30 0.61 -12.63
N LYS A 129 -10.56 -0.17 -13.67
CA LYS A 129 -11.58 -1.23 -13.65
C LYS A 129 -11.26 -2.31 -12.62
N SER A 130 -10.00 -2.74 -12.56
CA SER A 130 -9.57 -3.80 -11.63
C SER A 130 -9.60 -3.32 -10.17
N SER A 131 -9.14 -2.11 -9.89
CA SER A 131 -9.16 -1.54 -8.54
C SER A 131 -10.57 -1.28 -8.03
N THR A 132 -11.44 -0.74 -8.88
CA THR A 132 -12.85 -0.51 -8.53
C THR A 132 -13.60 -1.82 -8.34
N GLY A 133 -13.33 -2.81 -9.19
CA GLY A 133 -13.80 -4.18 -9.01
C GLY A 133 -13.34 -4.81 -7.69
N ALA A 134 -12.15 -4.46 -7.20
CA ALA A 134 -11.65 -4.86 -5.89
C ALA A 134 -12.23 -4.07 -4.71
N GLY A 135 -13.13 -3.12 -4.97
CA GLY A 135 -13.84 -2.33 -3.97
C GLY A 135 -13.17 -1.02 -3.56
N VAL A 136 -12.12 -0.58 -4.28
CA VAL A 136 -11.47 0.72 -4.08
C VAL A 136 -12.37 1.84 -4.58
N ASP A 137 -12.53 2.90 -3.77
CA ASP A 137 -13.16 4.16 -4.22
C ASP A 137 -12.23 4.81 -5.28
N PRO A 138 -12.73 5.11 -6.50
CA PRO A 138 -11.94 5.83 -7.51
C PRO A 138 -11.26 7.10 -7.01
N LYS A 139 -11.84 7.79 -6.03
CA LYS A 139 -11.26 9.02 -5.45
C LYS A 139 -10.04 8.76 -4.56
N ALA A 140 -9.92 7.54 -4.04
CA ALA A 140 -8.78 7.09 -3.25
C ALA A 140 -7.68 6.48 -4.12
N LEU A 141 -7.89 6.32 -5.43
CA LEU A 141 -6.93 5.71 -6.34
C LEU A 141 -5.94 6.75 -6.90
N VAL A 142 -4.66 6.45 -6.80
CA VAL A 142 -3.55 7.18 -7.44
C VAL A 142 -2.85 6.23 -8.39
N ILE A 143 -2.87 6.55 -9.68
CA ILE A 143 -2.11 5.83 -10.71
C ILE A 143 -0.73 6.46 -10.78
N THR A 144 0.34 5.65 -10.70
CA THR A 144 1.74 6.10 -10.63
C THR A 144 2.62 5.52 -11.69
#